data_AF-A0A1B7T879-F1
#
_entry.id   AF-A0A1B7T879-F1
#
_cell.length_a   1.000
_cell.length_b   1.000
_cell.length_c   1.000
_cell.angle_alpha   90.00
_cell.angle_beta   90.00
_cell.angle_gamma   90.00
#
_symmetry.space_group_name_H-M   'P 1'
#
loop_
_entity.id
_entity.type
_entity.pdbx_description
1 polymer ?
#
loop_
_entity_poly.entity_id
_entity_poly.type
_entity_poly.pdbx_seq_one_letter_code
_entity_poly.pdbx_strand_id
1 'polypeptide(L)'
;MISIQDLKNEDLFNKIKTSIHSQRNKLLEGSVQIEIPRPGIDMMFNDVKEYFKNGLTKVFIKFDSLDSSIAAFEKLDGWCFQGRKVLLGFYDEKDFDNGIYI
;
A
#
# COMPACT_ATOMS: atom_id res chain seq x y z
N MET A 1 -1.98 9.89 -2.17
CA MET A 1 -3.18 9.04 -2.29
C MET A 1 -3.21 8.43 -3.67
N ILE A 2 -3.02 7.10 -3.75
CA ILE A 2 -3.16 6.32 -4.97
C ILE A 2 -4.65 6.33 -5.34
N SER A 3 -4.99 6.62 -6.59
CA SER A 3 -6.39 6.58 -7.03
C SER A 3 -6.74 5.20 -7.58
N ILE A 4 -8.03 4.88 -7.63
CA ILE A 4 -8.52 3.64 -8.24
C ILE A 4 -8.16 3.60 -9.73
N GLN A 5 -8.15 4.75 -10.40
CA GLN A 5 -7.76 4.83 -11.81
C GLN A 5 -6.29 4.41 -12.00
N ASP A 6 -5.42 4.78 -11.07
CA ASP A 6 -4.02 4.35 -11.07
C ASP A 6 -3.86 2.84 -10.88
N LEU A 7 -4.78 2.20 -10.12
CA LEU A 7 -4.79 0.75 -9.89
C LEU A 7 -5.42 -0.04 -11.04
N LYS A 8 -6.36 0.58 -11.78
CA LYS A 8 -6.97 -0.01 -12.99
C LYS A 8 -5.97 0.00 -14.15
N ASN A 9 -5.25 1.11 -14.34
CA ASN A 9 -4.24 1.25 -15.39
C ASN A 9 -2.98 0.43 -15.04
N GLU A 10 -2.61 -0.51 -15.91
CA GLU A 10 -1.51 -1.43 -15.67
C GLU A 10 -0.13 -0.74 -15.63
N ASP A 11 0.12 0.23 -16.52
CA ASP A 11 1.37 0.98 -16.54
C ASP A 11 1.57 1.82 -15.27
N LEU A 12 0.50 2.47 -14.79
CA LEU A 12 0.53 3.26 -13.56
C LEU A 12 0.70 2.37 -12.33
N PHE A 13 -0.03 1.25 -12.27
CA PHE A 13 0.12 0.26 -11.22
C PHE A 13 1.57 -0.26 -11.14
N ASN A 14 2.15 -0.63 -12.29
CA ASN A 14 3.53 -1.09 -12.35
C ASN A 14 4.53 0.00 -11.92
N LYS A 15 4.30 1.26 -12.28
CA LYS A 15 5.13 2.39 -11.81
C LYS A 15 5.04 2.57 -10.30
N ILE A 16 3.84 2.49 -9.72
CA ILE A 16 3.64 2.57 -8.27
C ILE A 16 4.36 1.42 -7.57
N LYS A 17 4.16 0.19 -8.05
CA LYS A 17 4.79 -1.02 -7.51
C LYS A 17 6.31 -0.91 -7.54
N THR A 18 6.89 -0.54 -8.69
CA THR A 18 8.34 -0.34 -8.83
C THR A 18 8.86 0.79 -7.94
N SER A 19 8.12 1.89 -7.84
CA SER A 19 8.51 3.02 -6.97
C SER A 19 8.57 2.61 -5.50
N ILE A 20 7.57 1.87 -5.01
CA ILE A 20 7.54 1.38 -3.62
C ILE A 20 8.66 0.36 -3.38
N HIS A 21 8.84 -0.61 -4.29
CA HIS A 21 9.93 -1.58 -4.16
C HIS A 21 11.32 -0.94 -4.19
N SER A 22 11.50 0.18 -4.91
CA SER A 22 12.77 0.92 -4.90
C SER A 22 13.11 1.51 -3.53
N GLN A 23 12.12 1.71 -2.66
CA GLN A 23 12.31 2.22 -1.30
C GLN A 23 12.62 1.14 -0.27
N ARG A 24 12.64 -0.14 -0.68
CA ARG A 24 12.92 -1.30 0.19
C ARG A 24 14.25 -1.20 0.93
N ASN A 25 15.24 -0.54 0.34
CA ASN A 25 16.57 -0.35 0.93
C ASN A 25 16.76 1.07 1.51
N LYS A 26 15.67 1.84 1.66
CA LYS A 26 15.70 3.23 2.14
C LYS A 26 14.67 3.45 3.24
N LEU A 27 13.46 3.84 2.84
CA LEU A 27 12.37 4.16 3.76
C LEU A 27 11.70 2.90 4.32
N LEU A 28 11.77 1.80 3.57
CA LEU A 28 11.10 0.52 3.87
C LEU A 28 12.11 -0.59 4.18
N GLU A 29 13.23 -0.22 4.79
CA GLU A 29 14.27 -1.14 5.26
C GLU A 29 13.66 -2.20 6.18
N GLY A 30 14.02 -3.46 6.00
CA GLY A 30 13.43 -4.60 6.73
C GLY A 30 12.08 -5.07 6.19
N SER A 31 11.54 -4.47 5.11
CA SER A 31 10.29 -4.99 4.51
C SER A 31 10.50 -6.36 3.86
N VAL A 32 9.65 -7.33 4.21
CA VAL A 32 9.67 -8.71 3.70
C VAL A 32 8.66 -8.90 2.59
N GLN A 33 7.47 -8.28 2.71
CA GLN A 33 6.39 -8.38 1.75
C GLN A 33 5.69 -7.04 1.59
N ILE A 34 5.32 -6.69 0.36
CA ILE A 34 4.59 -5.47 0.01
C ILE A 34 3.41 -5.88 -0.85
N GLU A 35 2.20 -5.56 -0.40
CA GLU A 35 0.96 -5.87 -1.09
C GLU A 35 0.19 -4.59 -1.42
N ILE A 36 -0.26 -4.52 -2.67
CA ILE A 36 -1.07 -3.42 -3.19
C ILE A 36 -2.34 -4.04 -3.76
N PRO A 37 -3.46 -4.02 -3.01
CA PRO A 37 -4.72 -4.60 -3.49
C PRO A 37 -5.14 -3.97 -4.81
N ARG A 38 -5.38 -4.83 -5.81
CA ARG A 38 -5.89 -4.42 -7.11
C ARG A 38 -7.41 -4.58 -7.12
N PRO A 39 -8.16 -3.65 -7.76
CA PRO A 39 -9.59 -3.85 -7.93
C PRO A 39 -9.85 -5.17 -8.66
N GLY A 40 -10.78 -5.97 -8.12
CA GLY A 40 -11.27 -7.15 -8.80
C GLY A 40 -11.89 -6.81 -10.15
N ILE A 41 -12.04 -7.83 -11.01
CA ILE A 41 -12.56 -7.67 -12.38
C ILE A 41 -13.91 -6.93 -12.37
N ASP A 42 -14.81 -7.27 -11.46
CA ASP A 42 -16.13 -6.63 -11.35
C ASP A 42 -16.07 -5.13 -11.02
N MET A 43 -15.05 -4.69 -10.28
CA MET A 43 -14.80 -3.29 -9.93
C MET A 43 -14.00 -2.54 -11.01
N MET A 44 -13.36 -3.26 -11.94
CA MET A 44 -12.71 -2.62 -13.10
C MET A 44 -13.76 -1.97 -14.01
N PHE A 45 -14.92 -2.61 -14.18
CA PHE A 45 -15.97 -2.18 -15.10
C PHE A 45 -17.10 -1.37 -14.46
N ASN A 46 -17.22 -1.38 -13.12
CA ASN A 46 -18.26 -0.63 -12.42
C ASN A 46 -17.65 0.42 -11.47
N ASP A 47 -18.22 1.63 -11.45
CA ASP A 47 -17.88 2.69 -10.48
C ASP A 47 -18.62 2.44 -9.14
N VAL A 48 -18.34 1.29 -8.52
CA VAL A 48 -18.98 0.90 -7.26
C VAL A 48 -18.39 1.70 -6.11
N LYS A 49 -19.22 2.45 -5.37
CA LYS A 49 -18.81 3.26 -4.19
C LYS A 49 -18.20 2.45 -3.03
N GLU A 50 -18.14 1.13 -3.12
CA GLU A 50 -17.64 0.22 -2.07
C GLU A 50 -16.12 0.03 -2.07
N TYR A 51 -15.37 0.84 -2.82
CA TYR A 51 -13.91 0.71 -2.92
C TYR A 51 -13.17 0.82 -1.57
N PHE A 52 -13.73 1.51 -0.58
CA PHE A 52 -13.15 1.58 0.76
C PHE A 52 -13.17 0.25 1.52
N LYS A 53 -14.07 -0.69 1.17
CA LYS A 53 -14.22 -1.96 1.91
C LYS A 53 -13.13 -2.98 1.62
N ASN A 54 -12.36 -2.81 0.54
CA ASN A 54 -11.39 -3.80 0.07
C ASN A 54 -9.93 -3.33 0.18
N GLY A 55 -9.65 -2.34 1.04
CA GLY A 55 -8.30 -1.80 1.20
C GLY A 55 -7.73 -1.15 -0.07
N LEU A 56 -8.56 -0.92 -1.10
CA LEU A 56 -8.14 -0.29 -2.34
C LEU A 56 -7.62 1.11 -2.02
N THR A 57 -6.57 1.53 -2.73
CA THR A 57 -5.80 2.76 -2.50
C THR A 57 -4.81 2.73 -1.32
N LYS A 58 -4.79 1.66 -0.52
CA LYS A 58 -3.78 1.43 0.53
C LYS A 58 -2.63 0.59 0.00
N VAL A 59 -1.50 0.66 0.71
CA VAL A 59 -0.31 -0.17 0.51
C VAL A 59 -0.03 -0.84 1.84
N PHE A 60 0.06 -2.17 1.83
CA PHE A 60 0.32 -2.96 3.01
C PHE A 60 1.76 -3.48 2.96
N ILE A 61 2.49 -3.34 4.05
CA ILE A 61 3.92 -3.65 4.10
C ILE A 61 4.17 -4.46 5.36
N LYS A 62 4.62 -5.70 5.19
CA LYS A 62 5.09 -6.55 6.27
C LYS A 62 6.58 -6.38 6.42
N PHE A 63 7.03 -6.24 7.67
CA PHE A 63 8.44 -6.12 8.04
C PHE A 63 8.92 -7.39 8.73
N ASP A 64 10.23 -7.60 8.75
CA ASP A 64 10.89 -8.71 9.43
C ASP A 64 10.74 -8.68 10.96
N SER A 65 10.56 -7.49 11.52
CA SER A 65 10.46 -7.23 12.95
C SER A 65 9.58 -6.02 13.23
N LEU A 66 9.06 -5.96 14.46
CA LEU A 66 8.29 -4.82 14.94
C LEU A 66 9.16 -3.54 14.95
N ASP A 67 10.42 -3.63 15.36
CA ASP A 67 11.34 -2.50 15.39
C ASP A 67 11.54 -1.88 14.01
N SER A 68 11.77 -2.71 12.97
CA SER A 68 11.83 -2.25 11.58
C SER A 68 10.55 -1.54 11.15
N SER A 69 9.37 -2.06 11.55
CA SER A 69 8.08 -1.45 11.21
C SER A 69 7.88 -0.09 11.87
N ILE A 70 8.31 0.08 13.12
CA ILE A 70 8.24 1.35 13.86
C ILE A 70 9.21 2.35 13.23
N ALA A 71 10.45 1.93 12.95
CA ALA A 71 11.45 2.79 12.32
C ALA A 71 10.99 3.28 10.94
N ALA A 72 10.35 2.42 10.14
CA ALA A 72 9.76 2.81 8.87
C ALA A 72 8.58 3.78 9.05
N PHE A 73 7.74 3.54 10.06
CA PHE A 73 6.62 4.44 10.39
C PHE A 73 7.11 5.85 10.72
N GLU A 74 8.12 5.97 11.59
CA GLU A 74 8.71 7.26 11.96
C GLU A 74 9.36 7.98 10.77
N LYS A 75 10.10 7.24 9.91
CA LYS A 75 10.71 7.79 8.69
C LYS A 75 9.66 8.30 7.69
N LEU A 76 8.50 7.67 7.66
CA LEU A 76 7.41 8.03 6.74
C LEU A 76 6.47 9.09 7.33
N ASP A 77 6.53 9.37 8.64
CA ASP A 77 5.65 10.37 9.22
C ASP A 77 5.98 11.75 8.67
N GLY A 78 4.93 12.49 8.30
CA GLY A 78 5.07 13.76 7.58
C GLY A 78 5.54 13.63 6.13
N TRP A 79 5.79 12.42 5.60
CA TRP A 79 6.23 12.25 4.23
C TRP A 79 5.12 12.61 3.23
N CYS A 80 5.51 13.24 2.13
CA CYS A 80 4.61 13.69 1.08
C CYS A 80 4.93 12.97 -0.22
N PHE A 81 3.92 12.32 -0.79
CA PHE A 81 4.00 11.72 -2.12
C PHE A 81 3.18 12.57 -3.10
N GLN A 82 3.86 13.16 -4.09
CA GLN A 82 3.24 14.05 -5.10
C GLN A 82 2.42 15.18 -4.47
N GLY A 83 2.96 15.84 -3.44
CA GLY A 83 2.30 16.95 -2.75
C GLY A 83 1.14 16.55 -1.83
N ARG A 84 0.92 15.25 -1.60
CA ARG A 84 -0.10 14.73 -0.68
C ARG A 84 0.56 14.03 0.49
N LYS A 85 0.13 14.35 1.72
CA LYS A 85 0.59 13.67 2.94
C LYS A 85 0.23 12.18 2.87
N VAL A 86 1.19 11.32 3.21
CA VAL A 86 0.95 9.88 3.37
C VAL A 86 0.30 9.65 4.73
N LEU A 87 -0.76 8.83 4.75
CA LEU A 87 -1.39 8.38 5.99
C LEU A 87 -0.81 7.02 6.36
N LEU A 88 -0.41 6.88 7.62
CA LEU A 88 0.22 5.69 8.15
C LEU A 88 -0.66 5.08 9.24
N GLY A 89 -0.65 3.76 9.33
CA GLY A 89 -1.35 3.02 10.37
C GLY A 89 -0.76 1.63 10.49
N PHE A 90 -0.75 1.10 11.71
CA PHE A 90 -0.46 -0.31 11.92
C PHE A 90 -1.66 -1.15 11.48
N TYR A 91 -1.36 -2.35 10.99
CA TYR A 91 -2.34 -3.31 10.52
C TYR A 91 -2.10 -4.66 11.19
N ASP A 92 -3.16 -5.44 11.40
CA ASP A 92 -3.04 -6.73 12.05
C ASP A 92 -2.30 -7.72 11.14
N GLU A 93 -1.28 -8.39 11.70
CA GLU A 93 -0.45 -9.33 10.96
C GLU A 93 -1.25 -10.54 10.49
N LYS A 94 -2.21 -11.03 11.29
CA LYS A 94 -3.01 -12.20 10.93
C LYS A 94 -3.94 -11.88 9.77
N ASP A 95 -4.54 -10.69 9.76
CA ASP A 95 -5.37 -10.26 8.64
C ASP A 95 -4.55 -10.16 7.36
N PHE A 96 -3.34 -9.59 7.43
CA PHE A 96 -2.41 -9.53 6.30
C PHE A 96 -2.04 -10.92 5.78
N ASP A 97 -1.65 -11.83 6.67
CA ASP A 97 -1.23 -13.20 6.30
C ASP A 97 -2.39 -14.03 5.71
N ASN A 98 -3.62 -13.74 6.12
CA ASN A 98 -4.84 -14.35 5.55
C ASN A 98 -5.29 -13.68 4.24
N GLY A 99 -4.57 -12.65 3.76
CA GLY A 99 -4.94 -11.91 2.55
C GLY A 99 -6.19 -11.03 2.71
N ILE A 100 -6.55 -10.69 3.95
CA ILE A 100 -7.64 -9.79 4.28
C ILE A 100 -7.08 -8.37 4.29
N TYR A 101 -7.56 -7.53 3.38
CA TYR A 101 -7.14 -6.14 3.25
C TYR A 101 -8.35 -5.21 3.39
N ILE A 102 -8.56 -4.65 4.59
CA ILE A 102 -9.69 -3.77 4.91
C ILE A 102 -9.26 -2.34 5.21
#